data_AF-A0AA39TF29-F1
#
_entry.id   AF-A0AA39TF29-F1
#
_cell.length_a   1.000
_cell.length_b   1.000
_cell.length_c   1.000
_cell.angle_alpha   90.00
_cell.angle_beta   90.00
_cell.angle_gamma   90.00
#
_symmetry.space_group_name_H-M   'P 1'
#
loop_
_entity.id
_entity.type
_entity.pdbx_description
1 polymer ?
#
loop_
_entity_poly.entity_id
_entity_poly.type
_entity_poly.pdbx_seq_one_letter_code
_entity_poly.pdbx_strand_id
1 'polypeptide(L)'
;MAGERDDSLQSISVRLDGKNYSYWSYVMKNFLKGKKMWGYVSGISGKPDDKKAENYVDLLDVWEANNSKIITWVNNSVEHSIGTQLAKYETAKEVWDHLARLYTQSNFAKQYQLESDIRALEQKV
;
A
#
# COMPACT_ATOMS: atom_id res chain seq x y z
N MET A 1 7.33 22.77 24.10
CA MET A 1 7.09 21.42 23.57
C MET A 1 6.05 21.56 22.48
N ALA A 2 6.45 21.48 21.21
CA ALA A 2 5.48 21.51 20.11
C ALA A 2 4.70 20.19 20.17
N GLY A 3 3.41 20.26 20.47
CA GLY A 3 2.55 19.08 20.44
C GLY A 3 2.69 18.41 19.07
N GLU A 4 2.95 17.11 19.06
CA GLU A 4 2.91 16.32 17.84
C GLU A 4 1.55 16.57 17.19
N ARG A 5 1.55 17.24 16.03
CA ARG A 5 0.32 17.40 15.26
C ARG A 5 -0.12 16.00 14.86
N ASP A 6 -1.34 15.65 15.21
CA ASP A 6 -1.94 14.39 14.77
C ASP A 6 -2.14 14.44 13.25
N ASP A 7 -1.13 13.98 12.53
CA ASP A 7 -1.13 13.88 11.07
C ASP A 7 -1.97 12.69 10.58
N SER A 8 -2.78 12.04 11.43
CA SER A 8 -3.67 10.94 11.06
C SER A 8 -4.58 11.29 9.88
N LEU A 9 -4.94 12.57 9.73
CA LEU A 9 -5.76 13.10 8.64
C LEU A 9 -4.99 13.49 7.37
N GLN A 10 -3.65 13.48 7.38
CA GLN A 10 -2.88 13.74 6.16
C GLN A 10 -3.05 12.60 5.17
N SER A 11 -3.52 12.90 3.97
CA SER A 11 -3.57 11.95 2.85
C SER A 11 -2.77 12.50 1.68
N ILE A 12 -2.23 11.61 0.87
CA ILE A 12 -1.76 11.99 -0.47
C ILE A 12 -2.96 12.42 -1.32
N SER A 13 -2.75 13.36 -2.24
CA SER A 13 -3.80 13.87 -3.14
C SER A 13 -4.14 12.90 -4.28
N VAL A 14 -3.25 11.95 -4.56
CA VAL A 14 -3.42 10.97 -5.64
C VAL A 14 -4.35 9.86 -5.17
N ARG A 15 -5.46 9.66 -5.90
CA ARG A 15 -6.39 8.56 -5.70
C ARG A 15 -6.08 7.42 -6.68
N LEU A 16 -5.94 6.19 -6.17
CA LEU A 16 -5.77 4.98 -6.99
C LEU A 16 -7.11 4.65 -7.67
N ASP A 17 -7.12 4.65 -9.00
CA ASP A 17 -8.28 4.42 -9.87
C ASP A 17 -8.20 3.09 -10.66
N GLY A 18 -7.18 2.30 -10.34
CA GLY A 18 -6.87 1.03 -10.99
C GLY A 18 -6.09 1.12 -12.32
N LYS A 19 -5.81 2.32 -12.81
CA LYS A 19 -4.95 2.56 -13.99
C LYS A 19 -3.62 3.22 -13.61
N ASN A 20 -3.62 3.99 -12.52
CA ASN A 20 -2.48 4.81 -12.12
C ASN A 20 -1.59 4.20 -11.01
N TYR A 21 -1.64 2.87 -10.79
CA TYR A 21 -0.91 2.22 -9.69
C TYR A 21 0.58 2.56 -9.62
N SER A 22 1.29 2.63 -10.75
CA SER A 22 2.72 2.95 -10.76
C SER A 22 3.01 4.34 -10.16
N TYR A 23 2.17 5.33 -10.46
CA TYR A 23 2.33 6.68 -9.93
C TYR A 23 1.82 6.78 -8.49
N TRP A 24 0.66 6.21 -8.18
CA TRP A 24 0.12 6.17 -6.83
C TRP A 24 1.09 5.49 -5.85
N SER A 25 1.65 4.34 -6.22
CA SER A 25 2.60 3.59 -5.38
C SER A 25 3.90 4.38 -5.17
N TYR A 26 4.40 5.09 -6.19
CA TYR A 26 5.53 6.00 -6.04
C TYR A 26 5.24 7.10 -5.01
N VAL A 27 4.10 7.79 -5.12
CA VAL A 27 3.73 8.88 -4.20
C VAL A 27 3.50 8.37 -2.78
N MET A 28 2.74 7.29 -2.60
CA MET A 28 2.47 6.69 -1.29
C MET A 28 3.77 6.21 -0.62
N LYS A 29 4.67 5.56 -1.37
CA LYS A 29 5.96 5.12 -0.85
C LYS A 29 6.82 6.28 -0.35
N ASN A 30 6.86 7.39 -1.09
CA ASN A 30 7.62 8.58 -0.67
C ASN A 30 6.99 9.26 0.56
N PHE A 31 5.66 9.35 0.61
CA PHE A 31 4.94 9.85 1.79
C PHE A 31 5.27 9.04 3.05
N LEU A 32 5.19 7.71 2.97
CA LEU A 32 5.53 6.82 4.09
C LEU A 32 7.01 6.87 4.47
N LYS A 33 7.91 7.02 3.51
CA LYS A 33 9.34 7.27 3.79
C LYS A 33 9.56 8.59 4.52
N GLY A 34 8.88 9.66 4.12
CA GLY A 34 8.91 10.95 4.79
C GLY A 34 8.45 10.87 6.25
N LYS A 35 7.48 9.99 6.54
CA LYS A 35 7.02 9.68 7.90
C LYS A 35 7.82 8.61 8.63
N LYS A 36 8.89 8.08 8.04
CA LYS A 36 9.71 6.96 8.57
C LYS A 36 8.90 5.66 8.84
N MET A 37 7.79 5.47 8.14
CA MET A 37 6.86 4.36 8.32
C MET A 37 6.93 3.30 7.20
N TRP A 38 7.81 3.48 6.22
CA TRP A 38 7.98 2.50 5.13
C TRP A 38 8.38 1.09 5.62
N GLY A 39 9.07 1.01 6.76
CA GLY A 39 9.50 -0.27 7.34
C GLY A 39 8.34 -1.24 7.63
N TYR A 40 7.17 -0.72 8.00
CA TYR A 40 5.95 -1.51 8.23
C TYR A 40 5.43 -2.15 6.95
N VAL A 41 5.49 -1.42 5.84
CA VAL A 41 5.05 -1.89 4.51
C VAL A 41 6.05 -2.87 3.92
N SER A 42 7.36 -2.59 4.02
CA SER A 42 8.38 -3.49 3.51
C SER A 42 8.59 -4.74 4.37
N GLY A 43 8.02 -4.79 5.57
CA GLY A 43 8.20 -5.88 6.54
C GLY A 43 9.49 -5.83 7.34
N ILE A 44 10.24 -4.71 7.27
CA ILE A 44 11.44 -4.49 8.10
C ILE A 44 11.01 -4.24 9.56
N SER A 45 9.93 -3.48 9.74
CA SER A 45 9.29 -3.24 11.04
C SER A 45 8.16 -4.26 11.23
N GLY A 46 8.55 -5.49 11.58
CA GLY A 46 7.61 -6.58 11.86
C GLY A 46 6.83 -6.38 13.15
N LYS A 47 5.72 -7.11 13.29
CA LYS A 47 4.94 -7.16 14.53
C LYS A 47 5.82 -7.73 15.65
N PRO A 48 5.89 -7.10 16.83
CA PRO A 48 6.62 -7.65 17.98
C PRO A 48 6.12 -9.07 18.31
N ASP A 49 7.05 -9.99 18.52
CA ASP A 49 6.77 -11.42 18.73
C ASP A 49 7.26 -11.94 20.10
N ASP A 50 8.25 -11.30 20.71
CA ASP A 50 8.72 -11.64 22.05
C ASP A 50 7.78 -11.14 23.16
N LYS A 51 6.80 -11.97 23.49
CA LYS A 51 5.84 -11.72 24.57
C LYS A 51 6.45 -11.64 25.98
N LYS A 52 7.73 -12.01 26.14
CA LYS A 52 8.42 -11.98 27.44
C LYS A 52 9.21 -10.70 27.65
N ALA A 53 9.41 -9.89 26.61
CA ALA A 53 10.08 -8.60 26.73
C ALA A 53 9.27 -7.67 27.65
N GLU A 54 9.95 -6.99 28.57
CA GLU A 54 9.31 -6.07 29.53
C GLU A 54 8.51 -4.96 28.84
N ASN A 55 8.94 -4.55 27.64
CA ASN A 55 8.30 -3.52 26.83
C ASN A 55 7.42 -4.08 25.69
N TYR A 56 7.07 -5.37 25.70
CA TYR A 56 6.29 -6.01 24.62
C TYR A 56 4.97 -5.27 24.33
N VAL A 57 4.22 -4.91 25.39
CA VAL A 57 2.91 -4.24 25.25
C VAL A 57 3.06 -2.87 24.59
N ASP A 58 4.04 -2.07 25.01
CA ASP A 58 4.29 -0.74 24.45
C ASP A 58 4.75 -0.82 22.98
N LEU A 59 5.64 -1.77 22.67
CA LEU A 59 6.08 -2.02 21.29
C LEU A 59 4.91 -2.45 20.40
N LEU A 60 4.02 -3.30 20.92
CA LEU A 60 2.85 -3.78 20.20
C LEU A 60 1.87 -2.62 19.93
N ASP A 61 1.58 -1.80 20.93
CA ASP A 61 0.66 -0.66 20.79
C ASP A 61 1.17 0.36 19.75
N VAL A 62 2.47 0.70 19.81
CA VAL A 62 3.11 1.57 18.81
C VAL A 62 3.04 0.94 17.42
N TRP A 63 3.27 -0.37 17.32
CA TRP A 63 3.21 -1.07 16.04
C TRP A 63 1.80 -1.08 15.46
N GLU A 64 0.79 -1.41 16.26
CA GLU A 64 -0.62 -1.48 15.83
C GLU A 64 -1.17 -0.10 15.47
N ALA A 65 -0.80 0.95 16.20
CA ALA A 65 -1.17 2.33 15.89
C ALA A 65 -0.58 2.76 14.53
N ASN A 66 0.70 2.49 14.27
CA ASN A 66 1.35 2.87 13.01
C ASN A 66 0.84 2.03 11.84
N ASN A 67 0.64 0.73 12.04
CA ASN A 67 0.02 -0.16 11.05
C ASN A 67 -1.37 0.37 10.64
N SER A 68 -2.20 0.72 11.61
CA SER A 68 -3.56 1.24 11.37
C SER A 68 -3.53 2.58 10.64
N LYS A 69 -2.64 3.51 11.01
CA LYS A 69 -2.47 4.79 10.30
C LYS A 69 -2.17 4.59 8.82
N ILE A 70 -1.26 3.66 8.50
CA ILE A 70 -0.91 3.36 7.11
C ILE A 70 -2.11 2.78 6.35
N ILE A 71 -2.84 1.83 6.95
CA ILE A 71 -4.06 1.26 6.34
C ILE A 71 -5.10 2.35 6.10
N THR A 72 -5.28 3.29 7.03
CA THR A 72 -6.18 4.43 6.86
C THR A 72 -5.74 5.33 5.70
N TRP A 73 -4.46 5.68 5.60
CA TRP A 73 -3.95 6.50 4.48
C TRP A 73 -4.09 5.81 3.13
N VAL A 74 -3.88 4.49 3.07
CA VAL A 74 -4.14 3.71 1.86
C VAL A 74 -5.63 3.77 1.52
N ASN A 75 -6.52 3.42 2.45
CA ASN A 75 -7.98 3.46 2.19
C ASN A 75 -8.48 4.83 1.75
N ASN A 76 -7.97 5.91 2.34
CA ASN A 76 -8.35 7.28 1.97
C ASN A 76 -7.84 7.70 0.57
N SER A 77 -6.85 7.00 0.04
CA SER A 77 -6.21 7.29 -1.25
C SER A 77 -6.53 6.27 -2.34
N VAL A 78 -7.51 5.39 -2.16
CA VAL A 78 -7.99 4.47 -3.20
C VAL A 78 -9.47 4.67 -3.50
N GLU A 79 -9.92 4.32 -4.70
CA GLU A 79 -11.36 4.23 -4.96
C GLU A 79 -12.07 3.24 -4.04
N HIS A 80 -13.34 3.51 -3.75
CA HIS A 80 -14.12 2.71 -2.79
C HIS A 80 -14.19 1.23 -3.20
N SER A 81 -14.31 0.94 -4.49
CA SER A 81 -14.31 -0.42 -5.07
C SER A 81 -13.01 -1.20 -4.82
N ILE A 82 -11.89 -0.50 -4.65
CA ILE A 82 -10.59 -1.08 -4.30
C ILE A 82 -10.52 -1.22 -2.78
N GLY A 83 -10.91 -0.19 -2.02
CA GLY A 83 -10.89 -0.18 -0.56
C GLY A 83 -11.70 -1.31 0.06
N THR A 84 -12.86 -1.66 -0.50
CA THR A 84 -13.66 -2.81 -0.02
C THR A 84 -12.93 -4.14 -0.11
N GLN A 85 -12.02 -4.31 -1.08
CA GLN A 85 -11.21 -5.53 -1.22
C GLN A 85 -10.08 -5.58 -0.19
N LEU A 86 -9.71 -4.44 0.40
CA LEU A 86 -8.64 -4.33 1.38
C LEU A 86 -9.09 -4.71 2.80
N ALA A 87 -10.40 -4.68 3.08
CA ALA A 87 -10.97 -4.91 4.41
C ALA A 87 -10.65 -6.27 5.05
N LYS A 88 -10.15 -7.24 4.26
CA LYS A 88 -9.76 -8.57 4.72
C LYS A 88 -8.30 -8.69 5.18
N TYR A 89 -7.52 -7.61 5.08
CA TYR A 89 -6.10 -7.58 5.44
C TYR A 89 -5.90 -6.84 6.76
N GLU A 90 -5.09 -7.41 7.64
CA GLU A 90 -4.85 -6.86 8.97
C GLU A 90 -3.60 -5.98 9.01
N THR A 91 -2.67 -6.22 8.09
CA THR A 91 -1.39 -5.50 8.06
C THR A 91 -1.24 -4.61 6.84
N ALA A 92 -0.57 -3.47 7.02
CA ALA A 92 -0.20 -2.56 5.94
C ALA A 92 0.64 -3.25 4.87
N LYS A 93 1.47 -4.23 5.27
CA LYS A 93 2.22 -5.09 4.35
C LYS A 93 1.30 -5.92 3.46
N GLU A 94 0.32 -6.62 4.04
CA GLU A 94 -0.62 -7.43 3.26
C GLU A 94 -1.43 -6.59 2.29
N VAL A 95 -1.92 -5.43 2.74
CA VAL A 95 -2.62 -4.44 1.91
C VAL A 95 -1.74 -4.04 0.72
N TRP A 96 -0.49 -3.64 0.99
CA TRP A 96 0.45 -3.22 -0.04
C TRP A 96 0.77 -4.33 -1.04
N ASP A 97 1.09 -5.52 -0.53
CA ASP A 97 1.45 -6.67 -1.34
C ASP A 97 0.28 -7.14 -2.22
N HIS A 98 -0.96 -7.04 -1.72
CA HIS A 98 -2.15 -7.31 -2.51
C HIS A 98 -2.30 -6.34 -3.68
N LEU A 99 -2.23 -5.02 -3.41
CA LEU A 99 -2.30 -4.00 -4.46
C LEU A 99 -1.17 -4.17 -5.49
N ALA A 100 0.06 -4.44 -5.02
CA ALA A 100 1.20 -4.69 -5.89
C ALA A 100 0.96 -5.88 -6.81
N ARG A 101 0.49 -7.02 -6.28
CA ARG A 101 0.17 -8.21 -7.09
C ARG A 101 -0.94 -7.92 -8.10
N LEU A 102 -2.05 -7.31 -7.65
CA LEU A 102 -3.23 -7.03 -8.47
C LEU A 102 -2.88 -6.20 -9.71
N TYR A 103 -2.13 -5.11 -9.52
CA TYR A 103 -1.81 -4.19 -10.61
C TYR A 103 -0.58 -4.59 -11.42
N THR A 104 0.36 -5.33 -10.83
CA THR A 104 1.48 -5.91 -11.61
C THR A 104 0.96 -6.99 -12.57
N GLN A 105 0.09 -7.89 -12.10
CA GLN A 105 -0.53 -8.92 -12.96
C GLN A 105 -1.42 -8.31 -14.04
N SER A 106 -2.22 -7.29 -13.70
CA SER A 106 -3.06 -6.58 -14.69
C SER A 106 -2.23 -5.93 -15.79
N ASN A 107 -1.09 -5.33 -15.44
CA ASN A 107 -0.19 -4.72 -16.43
C ASN A 107 0.42 -5.75 -17.38
N PHE A 108 0.87 -6.90 -16.87
CA PHE A 108 1.37 -7.99 -17.73
C PHE A 108 0.30 -8.52 -18.69
N ALA A 109 -0.93 -8.74 -18.21
CA ALA A 109 -2.03 -9.20 -19.06
C ALA A 109 -2.37 -8.20 -20.17
N LYS A 110 -2.41 -6.89 -19.84
CA LYS A 110 -2.65 -5.82 -20.82
C LYS A 110 -1.54 -5.75 -21.86
N GLN A 111 -0.28 -5.87 -21.43
CA GLN A 111 0.87 -5.87 -22.35
C GLN A 111 0.79 -7.06 -23.31
N TYR A 112 0.52 -8.26 -22.80
CA TYR A 112 0.40 -9.46 -23.63
C TYR A 112 -0.73 -9.34 -24.67
N GLN A 113 -1.89 -8.80 -24.28
CA GLN A 113 -2.99 -8.56 -25.21
C GLN A 113 -2.59 -7.59 -26.32
N LEU A 114 -1.92 -6.48 -25.99
CA LEU A 114 -1.43 -5.52 -26.99
C LEU A 114 -0.43 -6.16 -27.96
N GLU A 115 0.51 -6.96 -27.45
CA GLU A 115 1.47 -7.68 -28.30
C GLU A 115 0.78 -8.75 -29.18
N SER A 116 -0.30 -9.37 -28.70
CA SER A 116 -1.09 -10.32 -29.48
C SER A 116 -1.88 -9.61 -30.58
N ASP A 117 -2.48 -8.46 -30.27
CA ASP A 117 -3.28 -7.68 -31.22
C ASP A 117 -2.39 -7.10 -32.33
N ILE A 118 -1.21 -6.59 -31.99
CA ILE A 118 -0.21 -6.12 -32.97
C ILE A 118 0.17 -7.27 -33.91
N ARG A 119 0.54 -8.45 -33.36
CA ARG A 119 0.88 -9.62 -34.18
C ARG A 119 -0.27 -10.07 -35.08
N ALA A 120 -1.50 -10.04 -34.58
CA ALA A 120 -2.68 -10.40 -35.37
C ALA A 120 -3.01 -9.39 -36.47
N LEU A 121 -2.65 -8.11 -36.29
CA LEU A 121 -2.75 -7.08 -37.32
C LEU A 121 -1.63 -7.21 -38.38
N GLU A 122 -0.40 -7.52 -37.95
CA GLU A 122 0.73 -7.75 -38.86
C GLU A 122 0.55 -8.99 -39.75
N GLN A 123 -0.11 -10.04 -39.25
CA GLN A 123 -0.38 -11.26 -40.03
C GLN A 123 -1.51 -11.11 -41.07
N LYS A 124 -2.24 -9.99 -41.06
CA LYS A 124 -3.34 -9.71 -42.00
C LYS A 124 -2.93 -8.80 -43.16
N VAL A 125 -1.65 -8.43 -43.23
CA VAL A 125 -1.02 -7.66 -44.33
C VAL A 125 -0.12 -8.58 -45.13
#